data_AF-A0A3D0TYR1-F1
#
_entry.id   AF-A0A3D0TYR1-F1
#
_cell.length_a   1.000
_cell.length_b   1.000
_cell.length_c   1.000
_cell.angle_alpha   90.00
_cell.angle_beta   90.00
_cell.angle_gamma   90.00
#
_symmetry.space_group_name_H-M   'P 1'
#
loop_
_entity.id
_entity.type
_entity.pdbx_description
1 polymer ?
#
loop_
_entity_poly.entity_id
_entity_poly.type
_entity_poly.pdbx_seq_one_letter_code
_entity_poly.pdbx_strand_id
1 'polypeptide(L)' 'GQPRILPVDNIIVCAGQEPQRELAHALQAQGKTVHVIGGADVAAELDAKRAIRQGSELAAQL' A
#
# COMPACT_ATOMS: atom_id res chain seq x y z
N GLY A 1 10.29 -23.98 21.02
CA GLY A 1 11.19 -24.34 19.91
C GLY A 1 12.61 -24.02 20.28
N GLN A 2 13.60 -24.67 19.67
CA GLN A 2 15.02 -24.35 19.85
C GLN A 2 15.52 -23.52 18.66
N PRO A 3 16.37 -22.51 18.89
CA PRO A 3 17.00 -21.75 17.80
C PRO A 3 17.77 -22.65 16.83
N ARG A 4 17.76 -22.30 15.55
CA ARG A 4 18.49 -23.01 14.48
C ARG A 4 19.13 -22.00 13.52
N ILE A 5 20.24 -22.38 12.92
CA ILE A 5 20.93 -21.62 11.86
C ILE A 5 20.57 -22.24 10.51
N LEU A 6 20.22 -21.41 9.52
CA LEU A 6 19.96 -21.83 8.15
C LEU A 6 21.14 -21.38 7.25
N PRO A 7 21.90 -22.31 6.63
CA PRO A 7 23.03 -21.95 5.76
C PRO A 7 22.52 -21.58 4.36
N VAL A 8 22.09 -20.33 4.20
CA VAL A 8 21.61 -19.79 2.92
C VAL A 8 22.40 -18.54 2.54
N ASP A 9 22.61 -18.33 1.25
CA ASP A 9 23.33 -17.15 0.75
C ASP A 9 22.48 -15.88 0.77
N ASN A 10 21.15 -16.04 0.65
CA ASN A 10 20.20 -14.92 0.57
C ASN A 10 18.99 -15.17 1.44
N ILE A 11 18.48 -14.08 2.01
CA ILE A 11 17.21 -14.05 2.73
C ILE A 11 16.33 -13.01 2.06
N ILE A 12 15.21 -13.47 1.48
CA ILE A 12 14.21 -12.59 0.89
C ILE A 12 13.10 -12.37 1.93
N VAL A 13 12.89 -11.11 2.30
CA VAL A 13 11.89 -10.73 3.29
C VAL A 13 10.57 -10.41 2.59
N CYS A 14 9.60 -11.33 2.70
CA CYS A 14 8.23 -11.15 2.22
C CYS A 14 7.28 -10.85 3.39
N ALA A 15 7.61 -9.88 4.25
CA ALA A 15 6.93 -9.61 5.52
C ALA A 15 5.69 -8.69 5.38
N GLY A 16 4.98 -8.75 4.26
CA GLY A 16 3.82 -7.91 3.98
C GLY A 16 4.16 -6.55 3.36
N GLN A 17 3.24 -5.60 3.50
CA GLN A 17 3.27 -4.31 2.81
C GLN A 17 2.77 -3.18 3.73
N GLU A 18 3.23 -1.95 3.51
CA GLU A 18 2.76 -0.75 4.20
C GLU A 18 2.17 0.25 3.19
N PRO A 19 1.16 1.05 3.56
CA PRO A 19 0.62 2.08 2.68
C PRO A 19 1.64 3.20 2.41
N GLN A 20 1.88 3.51 1.14
CA GLN A 20 2.79 4.60 0.75
C GLN A 20 2.02 5.92 0.51
N ARG A 21 2.14 6.88 1.44
CA ARG A 21 1.32 8.11 1.48
C ARG A 21 2.12 9.42 1.42
N GLU A 22 3.43 9.36 1.20
CA GLU A 22 4.31 10.53 1.27
C GLU A 22 3.86 11.70 0.36
N LEU A 23 3.59 11.43 -0.91
CA LEU A 23 3.13 12.45 -1.85
C LEU A 23 1.74 13.01 -1.49
N ALA A 24 0.83 12.16 -1.02
CA ALA A 24 -0.51 12.59 -0.61
C ALA A 24 -0.42 13.61 0.54
N HIS A 25 0.40 13.32 1.55
CA HIS A 25 0.63 14.24 2.66
C HIS A 25 1.29 15.55 2.20
N ALA A 26 2.29 15.46 1.32
CA ALA A 26 2.97 16.65 0.78
C ALA A 26 2.02 17.58 0.01
N LEU A 27 1.10 17.02 -0.79
CA LEU A 27 0.11 17.78 -1.53
C LEU A 27 -0.98 18.37 -0.63
N GLN A 28 -1.45 17.61 0.36
CA GLN A 28 -2.40 18.10 1.37
C GLN A 28 -1.82 19.27 2.18
N ALA A 29 -0.53 19.21 2.53
CA ALA A 29 0.17 20.31 3.21
C ALA A 29 0.23 21.60 2.37
N GLN A 30 0.11 21.50 1.05
CA GLN A 30 0.02 22.64 0.13
C GLN A 30 -1.43 23.08 -0.15
N GLY A 31 -2.40 22.56 0.61
CA GLY A 31 -3.83 22.88 0.44
C GLY A 31 -4.45 22.32 -0.84
N LYS A 32 -3.84 21.29 -1.45
CA LYS A 32 -4.42 20.62 -2.62
C LYS A 32 -5.44 19.57 -2.17
N THR A 33 -6.54 19.48 -2.91
CA THR A 33 -7.47 18.35 -2.77
C THR A 33 -6.80 17.09 -3.32
N VAL A 34 -6.80 16.03 -2.53
CA VAL A 34 -6.15 14.75 -2.85
C VAL A 34 -7.13 13.61 -2.54
N HIS A 35 -7.20 12.63 -3.44
CA HIS A 35 -7.89 11.37 -3.21
C HIS A 35 -6.85 10.25 -3.08
N VAL A 36 -7.02 9.36 -2.09
CA VAL A 36 -6.15 8.21 -1.87
C VAL A 36 -6.99 6.94 -2.06
N ILE A 37 -6.51 6.02 -2.90
CA ILE A 37 -7.18 4.75 -3.24
C ILE A 37 -6.16 3.60 -3.28
N GLY A 38 -6.64 2.36 -3.27
CA GLY A 38 -5.82 1.16 -3.46
C GLY A 38 -4.81 0.93 -2.33
N GLY A 39 -3.61 0.45 -2.68
CA GLY A 39 -2.54 0.14 -1.72
C GLY A 39 -2.08 1.34 -0.88
N ALA A 40 -2.15 2.54 -1.45
CA ALA A 40 -1.81 3.78 -0.73
C ALA A 40 -2.85 4.13 0.35
N ASP A 41 -4.11 3.70 0.18
CA ASP A 41 -5.13 3.78 1.22
C ASP A 41 -4.94 2.63 2.23
N VAL A 42 -4.99 1.39 1.77
CA VAL A 42 -4.75 0.22 2.62
C VAL A 42 -3.88 -0.78 1.87
N ALA A 43 -2.74 -1.15 2.44
CA ALA A 43 -1.90 -2.22 1.95
C ALA A 43 -2.32 -3.55 2.62
N ALA A 44 -2.89 -4.48 1.84
CA ALA A 44 -3.33 -5.79 2.31
C ALA A 44 -3.20 -6.83 1.17
N GLU A 45 -3.21 -8.13 1.50
CA GLU A 45 -2.83 -9.22 0.59
C GLU A 45 -3.72 -9.41 -0.66
N LEU A 46 -4.95 -8.88 -0.69
CA LEU A 46 -5.86 -8.94 -1.85
C LEU A 46 -6.18 -7.54 -2.40
N ASP A 47 -5.15 -6.79 -2.79
CA ASP A 47 -5.29 -5.36 -3.11
C ASP A 47 -5.96 -5.08 -4.46
N ALA A 48 -5.72 -5.90 -5.50
CA ALA A 48 -6.00 -5.48 -6.88
C ALA A 48 -7.49 -5.21 -7.15
N LYS A 49 -8.37 -6.13 -6.75
CA LYS A 49 -9.83 -5.95 -6.93
C LYS A 49 -10.36 -4.74 -6.15
N ARG A 50 -9.84 -4.52 -4.94
CA ARG A 50 -10.22 -3.37 -4.12
C ARG A 50 -9.72 -2.06 -4.74
N ALA A 51 -8.47 -2.01 -5.17
CA ALA A 51 -7.88 -0.86 -5.81
C ALA A 51 -8.64 -0.45 -7.08
N ILE A 52 -8.96 -1.42 -7.94
CA ILE A 52 -9.76 -1.20 -9.15
C ILE A 52 -11.15 -0.67 -8.80
N ARG A 53 -11.83 -1.28 -7.82
CA ARG A 53 -13.17 -0.84 -7.38
C ARG A 53 -13.14 0.58 -6.82
N GLN A 54 -12.22 0.88 -5.91
CA GLN A 54 -12.08 2.23 -5.32
C GLN A 54 -11.79 3.28 -6.39
N GLY A 55 -10.90 2.99 -7.34
CA GLY A 55 -10.62 3.91 -8.45
C GLY A 55 -11.83 4.12 -9.36
N SER A 56 -12.58 3.06 -9.65
CA SER A 56 -13.78 3.15 -10.50
C SER A 56 -14.91 3.91 -9.81
N GLU A 57 -15.15 3.64 -8.52
CA GLU A 57 -16.16 4.34 -7.71
C GLU A 57 -15.82 5.83 -7.58
N LEU A 58 -14.55 6.17 -7.32
CA LEU A 58 -14.09 7.56 -7.26
C LEU A 58 -14.28 8.27 -8.60
N ALA A 59 -13.89 7.65 -9.71
CA ALA A 59 -14.04 8.23 -11.04
C ALA A 59 -15.51 8.49 -11.41
N ALA A 60 -16.45 7.67 -10.92
CA ALA A 60 -17.88 7.86 -11.13
C ALA A 60 -18.51 8.97 -10.27
N GLN A 61 -17.82 9.41 -9.22
CA GLN A 61 -18.30 10.44 -8.28
C GLN A 61 -17.76 11.85 -8.57
N LEU A 62 -16.72 11.96 -9.40
CA LEU A 62 -16.09 13.23 -9.81
C LEU A 62 -16.74 13.78 -11.09
#